data_AF-R6CBX6-F1
#
_entry.id   AF-R6CBX6-F1
#
_cell.length_a   1.000
_cell.length_b   1.000
_cell.length_c   1.000
_cell.angle_alpha   90.00
_cell.angle_beta   90.00
_cell.angle_gamma   90.00
#
_symmetry.space_group_name_H-M   'P 1'
#
loop_
_entity.id
_entity.type
_entity.pdbx_description
1 polymer ?
#
loop_
_entity_poly.entity_id
_entity_poly.type
_entity_poly.pdbx_seq_one_letter_code
_entity_poly.pdbx_strand_id
1 'polypeptide(L)' 'MSNYINETYQSNFNGWLNDLRIEEAKQKIISSPEINLSDLAEMVGFADQAHFSKQFKQKEGIPPSVWKKEHRAKSEKD' A
#
# COMPACT_ATOMS: atom_id res chain seq x y z
N MET A 1 2.62 25.32 8.15
CA MET A 1 1.28 24.86 8.58
C MET A 1 1.13 23.36 8.28
N SER A 2 2.08 22.53 8.74
CA SER A 2 2.19 21.11 8.29
C SER A 2 2.63 20.14 9.40
N ASN A 3 3.12 20.65 10.54
CA ASN A 3 3.65 19.81 11.61
C ASN A 3 2.69 19.64 12.81
N TYR A 4 1.60 20.39 12.89
CA TYR A 4 0.74 20.43 14.09
C TYR A 4 -0.39 19.39 14.11
N ILE A 5 -0.67 18.74 12.99
CA ILE A 5 -1.71 17.70 12.89
C ILE A 5 -1.17 16.34 13.33
N ASN A 6 0.15 16.25 13.48
CA ASN A 6 0.81 14.99 13.78
C ASN A 6 0.71 14.63 15.28
N GLU A 7 0.91 15.56 16.22
CA GLU A 7 1.16 15.13 17.61
C GLU A 7 -0.07 14.73 18.44
N THR A 8 -1.32 15.01 18.03
CA THR A 8 -2.49 14.83 18.92
C THR A 8 -3.56 13.85 18.43
N TYR A 9 -3.65 13.57 17.13
CA TYR A 9 -4.69 12.69 16.54
C TYR A 9 -4.13 11.56 15.65
N GLN A 10 -2.81 11.40 15.58
CA GLN A 10 -2.13 10.68 14.49
C GLN A 10 -2.40 9.19 14.38
N SER A 11 -2.61 8.47 15.48
CA SER A 11 -2.50 7.01 15.43
C SER A 11 -3.72 6.35 14.81
N ASN A 12 -4.93 6.80 15.15
CA ASN A 12 -6.16 6.08 14.76
C ASN A 12 -6.65 6.45 13.36
N PHE A 13 -6.70 7.74 13.00
CA PHE A 13 -7.21 8.16 11.70
C PHE A 13 -6.23 7.81 10.56
N ASN A 14 -4.92 8.06 10.75
CA ASN A 14 -3.94 7.69 9.73
C ASN A 14 -3.77 6.17 9.63
N GLY A 15 -3.91 5.43 10.74
CA GLY A 15 -3.95 3.96 10.70
C GLY A 15 -5.10 3.45 9.85
N TRP A 16 -6.31 3.90 10.14
CA TRP A 16 -7.51 3.52 9.36
C TRP A 16 -7.43 3.97 7.89
N LEU A 17 -6.94 5.18 7.62
CA LEU A 17 -6.77 5.67 6.26
C LEU A 17 -5.70 4.87 5.50
N ASN A 18 -4.57 4.55 6.14
CA ASN A 18 -3.54 3.72 5.55
C ASN A 18 -4.10 2.32 5.27
N ASP A 19 -4.89 1.74 6.17
CA ASP A 19 -5.55 0.45 5.94
C ASP A 19 -6.40 0.48 4.66
N LEU A 20 -7.25 1.49 4.49
CA LEU A 20 -8.04 1.66 3.26
C LEU A 20 -7.16 1.79 2.01
N ARG A 21 -6.08 2.58 2.08
CA ARG A 21 -5.13 2.74 0.97
C ARG A 21 -4.42 1.42 0.62
N ILE A 22 -4.08 0.60 1.62
CA ILE A 22 -3.48 -0.72 1.40
C ILE A 22 -4.49 -1.69 0.77
N GLU A 23 -5.75 -1.68 1.22
CA GLU A 23 -6.81 -2.48 0.57
C GLU A 23 -6.98 -2.11 -0.90
N GLU A 24 -7.03 -0.81 -1.23
CA GLU A 24 -7.12 -0.35 -2.61
C GLU A 24 -5.87 -0.74 -3.42
N ALA A 25 -4.69 -0.65 -2.81
CA ALA A 25 -3.45 -1.06 -3.47
C ALA A 25 -3.46 -2.54 -3.87
N LYS A 26 -3.98 -3.41 -3.00
CA LYS A 26 -4.16 -4.84 -3.30
C LYS A 26 -5.08 -5.06 -4.50
N GLN A 27 -6.22 -4.37 -4.55
CA GLN A 27 -7.16 -4.46 -5.68
C GLN A 27 -6.50 -4.03 -7.00
N LYS A 28 -5.74 -2.93 -6.98
CA LYS A 28 -4.99 -2.46 -8.15
C LYS A 28 -3.91 -3.45 -8.59
N ILE A 29 -3.20 -4.08 -7.65
CA ILE A 29 -2.21 -5.12 -7.99
C ILE A 29 -2.87 -6.33 -8.65
N ILE A 30 -4.05 -6.76 -8.16
CA ILE A 30 -4.82 -7.87 -8.74
C ILE A 30 -5.32 -7.51 -10.15
N SER A 31 -5.88 -6.30 -10.31
CA SER A 31 -6.42 -5.85 -11.60
C SER A 31 -5.34 -5.51 -12.63
N SER A 32 -4.13 -5.15 -12.18
CA SER A 32 -3.02 -4.74 -13.04
C SER A 32 -1.70 -5.29 -12.48
N PRO A 33 -1.38 -6.57 -12.75
CA PRO A 33 -0.18 -7.22 -12.21
C PRO A 33 1.13 -6.67 -12.80
N GLU A 34 1.09 -5.73 -13.74
CA GLU A 34 2.26 -5.06 -14.31
C GLU A 34 2.53 -3.69 -13.68
N ILE A 35 1.62 -3.17 -12.83
CA ILE A 35 1.71 -1.83 -12.25
C ILE A 35 3.01 -1.62 -11.47
N ASN A 36 3.71 -0.50 -11.72
CA ASN A 36 4.89 -0.16 -10.95
C ASN A 36 4.50 0.15 -9.49
N LEU A 37 5.31 -0.30 -8.52
CA LEU A 37 5.03 -0.04 -7.11
C LEU A 37 5.18 1.43 -6.72
N SER A 38 6.01 2.20 -7.43
CA SER A 38 6.12 3.65 -7.25
C SER A 38 4.86 4.35 -7.70
N ASP A 39 4.41 4.08 -8.94
CA ASP A 39 3.16 4.63 -9.47
C ASP A 39 1.96 4.23 -8.61
N LEU A 40 1.93 2.97 -8.15
CA LEU A 40 0.90 2.48 -7.24
C LEU A 40 0.88 3.25 -5.93
N ALA A 41 2.04 3.52 -5.33
CA ALA A 41 2.15 4.27 -4.09
C ALA A 41 1.58 5.69 -4.25
N GLU A 42 1.89 6.37 -5.36
CA GLU A 42 1.34 7.68 -5.67
C GLU A 42 -0.18 7.61 -5.91
N MET A 43 -0.66 6.61 -6.66
CA MET A 43 -2.07 6.42 -6.95
C MET A 43 -2.93 6.21 -5.71
N VAL A 44 -2.43 5.46 -4.72
CA VAL A 44 -3.14 5.22 -3.45
C VAL A 44 -2.83 6.28 -2.38
N GLY A 45 -2.15 7.37 -2.75
CA GLY A 45 -1.96 8.56 -1.91
C GLY A 45 -0.85 8.46 -0.87
N PHE A 46 0.17 7.63 -1.10
CA PHE A 46 1.42 7.67 -0.35
C PHE A 46 2.40 8.69 -0.96
N ALA A 47 3.20 9.29 -0.09
CA ALA A 47 4.21 10.28 -0.51
C ALA A 47 5.35 9.66 -1.33
N ASP A 48 5.68 8.40 -1.06
CA ASP A 48 6.74 7.67 -1.72
C ASP A 48 6.58 6.14 -1.56
N GLN A 49 7.29 5.40 -2.41
CA GLN A 49 7.29 3.94 -2.42
C GLN A 49 7.80 3.32 -1.11
N ALA A 50 8.77 3.95 -0.43
CA ALA A 50 9.34 3.39 0.79
C ALA A 50 8.35 3.47 1.95
N HIS A 51 7.65 4.60 2.09
CA HIS A 51 6.57 4.74 3.08
C HIS A 51 5.43 3.76 2.80
N PHE A 52 4.98 3.67 1.54
CA PHE A 52 3.99 2.66 1.12
C PHE A 52 4.43 1.25 1.49
N SER A 53 5.65 0.86 1.12
CA SER A 53 6.16 -0.50 1.36
C SER A 53 6.23 -0.82 2.85
N LYS A 54 6.57 0.16 3.69
CA LYS A 54 6.59 0.00 5.15
C LYS A 54 5.19 -0.20 5.72
N GLN A 55 4.20 0.56 5.26
CA GLN A 55 2.80 0.44 5.71
C GLN A 55 2.18 -0.87 5.21
N PHE A 56 2.40 -1.21 3.94
CA PHE A 56 1.94 -2.46 3.34
C PHE A 56 2.50 -3.68 4.09
N LYS A 57 3.81 -3.69 4.39
CA LYS A 57 4.42 -4.78 5.17
C LYS A 57 3.89 -4.85 6.60
N GLN A 58 3.61 -3.72 7.25
CA GLN A 58 3.00 -3.73 8.58
C GLN A 58 1.60 -4.35 8.56
N LYS A 59 0.82 -4.12 7.49
CA LYS A 59 -0.54 -4.63 7.35
C LYS A 59 -0.59 -6.10 6.92
N GLU A 60 0.14 -6.47 5.88
CA GLU A 60 0.09 -7.79 5.23
C GLU A 60 1.20 -8.75 5.70
N GLY A 61 2.16 -8.27 6.51
CA GLY A 61 3.32 -9.04 6.96
C GLY A 61 4.46 -9.16 5.93
N ILE A 62 4.17 -8.97 4.65
CA ILE A 62 5.14 -9.06 3.55
C ILE A 62 5.20 -7.77 2.71
N PRO A 63 6.34 -7.47 2.06
CA PRO A 63 6.44 -6.31 1.17
C PRO A 63 5.50 -6.42 -0.04
N PRO A 64 5.07 -5.29 -0.62
CA PRO A 64 4.15 -5.28 -1.77
C PRO A 64 4.73 -5.94 -3.01
N SER A 65 6.07 -5.92 -3.18
CA SER A 65 6.76 -6.63 -4.27
C SER A 65 6.62 -8.15 -4.17
N VAL A 66 6.71 -8.69 -2.95
CA VAL A 66 6.52 -10.12 -2.68
C VAL A 66 5.05 -10.48 -2.86
N TRP A 67 4.16 -9.69 -2.26
CA TRP A 67 2.71 -9.89 -2.37
C TRP A 67 2.24 -9.91 -3.83
N LYS A 68 2.74 -8.97 -4.65
CA LYS A 68 2.49 -8.91 -6.09
C LYS A 68 2.97 -10.17 -6.82
N LYS A 69 4.15 -10.70 -6.47
CA LYS A 69 4.70 -11.92 -7.07
C LYS A 69 3.85 -13.15 -6.73
N GLU A 70 3.43 -13.29 -5.48
CA GLU A 70 2.56 -14.38 -5.02
C GLU A 70 1.21 -14.40 -5.75
N HIS A 71 0.64 -13.22 -6.00
CA HIS A 71 -0.66 -13.11 -6.68
C HIS A 71 -0.56 -13.26 -8.20
N ARG A 72 0.57 -12.87 -8.82
CA ARG A 72 0.85 -13.16 -10.24
C ARG A 72 0.90 -14.68 -10.51
N ALA A 73 1.57 -15.43 -9.65
CA ALA A 73 1.71 -16.88 -9.78
C ALA A 73 0.37 -17.64 -9.62
N LYS A 74 -0.66 -17.02 -9.02
CA LYS A 74 -2.02 -17.56 -8.95
C LYS A 74 -2.82 -17.33 -10.23
N SER A 75 -2.66 -16.19 -10.91
CA SER A 75 -3.40 -15.88 -12.14
C SER A 75 -2.97 -16.69 -13.37
N GLU A 76 -1.77 -17.28 -13.36
CA GLU A 76 -1.25 -18.11 -14.47
C GLU A 76 -1.60 -19.61 -14.34
N LYS A 77 -2.32 -20.01 -13.28
CA LYS A 77 -2.72 -21.39 -13.01
C LYS A 77 -4.22 -21.67 -13.19
N ASP A 78 -4.99 -20.69 -13.62
CA ASP A 78 -6.40 -20.81 -14.02
C ASP A 78 -6.56 -20.66 -15.55
#